data_AF-A0A956KFS6-F1
#
_entry.id   AF-A0A956KFS6-F1
#
_cell.length_a   1.000
_cell.length_b   1.000
_cell.length_c   1.000
_cell.angle_alpha   90.00
_cell.angle_beta   90.00
_cell.angle_gamma   90.00
#
_symmetry.space_group_name_H-M   'P 1'
#
loop_
_entity.id
_entity.type
_entity.pdbx_description
1 polymer ?
#
loop_
_entity_poly.entity_id
_entity_poly.type
_entity_poly.pdbx_seq_one_letter_code
_entity_poly.pdbx_strand_id
1 'polypeptide(L)'
;MGPLKDRREDPKGDPEELQRHLQAGLELVRDDIEECLAAWSELDPALTGEVMIGFDVSPEGLTNAWIEEHSDVPAGPLSCFGSAVYEVDWSGITEEPVMITSSFEYRVHDEDQENE
;
A
#
# COMPACT_ATOMS: atom_id res chain seq x y z
N MET A 1 1.36 4.65 -9.62
CA MET A 1 1.13 5.14 -8.24
C MET A 1 0.41 6.48 -8.28
N GLY A 2 -0.85 6.48 -7.85
CA GLY A 2 -1.69 7.67 -7.70
C GLY A 2 -1.26 8.57 -6.53
N PRO A 3 -1.88 9.76 -6.42
CA PRO A 3 -1.52 10.72 -5.38
C PRO A 3 -1.90 10.20 -3.98
N LEU A 4 -0.99 10.37 -3.02
CA LEU A 4 -1.30 10.15 -1.61
C LEU A 4 -2.44 11.06 -1.17
N LYS A 5 -3.39 10.47 -0.44
CA LYS A 5 -4.51 11.21 0.13
C LYS A 5 -4.45 11.19 1.64
N ASP A 6 -4.03 12.31 2.23
CA ASP A 6 -4.21 12.58 3.66
C ASP A 6 -5.72 12.73 3.95
N ARG A 7 -6.22 11.98 4.94
CA ARG A 7 -7.64 11.97 5.32
C ARG A 7 -7.93 12.80 6.57
N ARG A 8 -6.95 13.52 7.13
CA ARG A 8 -7.15 14.36 8.33
C ARG A 8 -8.02 15.60 8.03
N GLU A 9 -8.85 15.98 8.99
CA GLU A 9 -9.73 17.16 8.90
C GLU A 9 -8.98 18.49 9.12
N ASP A 10 -7.89 18.49 9.91
CA ASP A 10 -7.06 19.67 10.21
C ASP A 10 -5.56 19.27 10.32
N PRO A 11 -4.82 19.23 9.20
CA PRO A 11 -3.43 18.80 9.20
C PRO A 11 -2.53 19.87 9.85
N LYS A 12 -1.88 19.52 10.97
CA LYS A 12 -0.77 20.31 11.52
C LYS A 12 0.57 19.85 10.95
N GLY A 13 1.54 20.75 10.96
CA GLY A 13 2.90 20.53 10.44
C GLY A 13 3.05 20.98 8.98
N ASP A 14 4.22 20.71 8.40
CA ASP A 14 4.47 20.95 6.98
C ASP A 14 3.92 19.78 6.15
N PRO A 15 2.82 19.97 5.38
CA PRO A 15 2.22 18.90 4.60
C PRO A 15 3.15 18.38 3.51
N GLU A 16 4.08 19.19 2.99
CA GLU A 16 5.03 18.75 1.96
C GLU A 16 6.11 17.85 2.55
N GLU A 17 6.56 18.13 3.77
CA GLU A 17 7.53 17.29 4.48
C GLU A 17 6.91 15.93 4.84
N LEU A 18 5.70 15.94 5.41
CA LEU A 18 4.96 14.72 5.70
C LEU A 18 4.74 13.89 4.44
N GLN A 19 4.28 14.51 3.35
CA GLN A 19 4.07 13.82 2.09
C GLN A 19 5.37 13.18 1.57
N ARG A 20 6.50 13.87 1.69
CA ARG A 20 7.81 13.35 1.26
C ARG A 20 8.24 12.13 2.09
N HIS A 21 8.08 12.18 3.41
CA HIS A 21 8.41 11.04 4.27
C HIS A 21 7.51 9.84 4.01
N LEU A 22 6.20 10.08 3.82
CA LEU A 22 5.26 9.01 3.48
C LEU A 22 5.57 8.41 2.10
N GLN A 23 5.91 9.23 1.10
CA GLN A 23 6.35 8.73 -0.21
C GLN A 23 7.60 7.86 -0.09
N ALA A 24 8.60 8.30 0.67
CA ALA A 24 9.81 7.51 0.87
C ALA A 24 9.51 6.16 1.54
N GLY A 25 8.66 6.13 2.58
CA GLY A 25 8.24 4.88 3.22
C GLY A 25 7.48 3.96 2.25
N LEU A 26 6.60 4.51 1.42
CA LEU A 26 5.84 3.76 0.43
C LEU A 26 6.71 3.24 -0.72
N GLU A 27 7.73 3.99 -1.14
CA GLU A 27 8.70 3.54 -2.13
C GLU A 27 9.51 2.34 -1.63
N LEU A 28 9.79 2.25 -0.33
CA LEU A 28 10.51 1.11 0.25
C LEU A 28 9.69 -0.18 0.25
N VAL A 29 8.38 -0.10 0.47
CA VAL A 29 7.50 -1.28 0.49
C VAL A 29 6.92 -1.60 -0.89
N ARG A 30 7.18 -0.75 -1.88
CA ARG A 30 6.47 -0.80 -3.15
C ARG A 30 6.71 -2.09 -3.91
N ASP A 31 7.97 -2.43 -4.10
CA ASP A 31 8.35 -3.60 -4.90
C ASP A 31 7.80 -4.88 -4.22
N ASP A 32 7.92 -4.98 -2.89
CA ASP A 32 7.39 -6.12 -2.13
C ASP A 32 5.85 -6.20 -2.22
N ILE A 33 5.14 -5.07 -2.11
CA ILE A 33 3.68 -5.04 -2.27
C ILE A 33 3.28 -5.44 -3.70
N GLU A 34 3.94 -4.90 -4.73
CA GLU A 34 3.65 -5.23 -6.12
C GLU A 34 3.89 -6.73 -6.40
N GLU A 35 4.92 -7.34 -5.81
CA GLU A 35 5.15 -8.79 -5.87
C GLU A 35 4.03 -9.59 -5.18
N CYS A 36 3.59 -9.16 -3.99
CA CYS A 36 2.46 -9.78 -3.30
C CYS A 36 1.17 -9.74 -4.14
N LEU A 37 0.92 -8.62 -4.82
CA LEU A 37 -0.26 -8.41 -5.66
C LEU A 37 -0.18 -9.20 -6.96
N ALA A 38 1.01 -9.31 -7.57
CA ALA A 38 1.22 -10.17 -8.73
C ALA A 38 0.88 -11.62 -8.40
N ALA A 39 1.39 -12.16 -7.28
CA ALA A 39 1.07 -13.50 -6.81
C ALA A 39 -0.43 -13.67 -6.47
N TRP A 40 -1.09 -12.64 -5.95
CA TRP A 40 -2.54 -12.68 -5.74
C TRP A 40 -3.30 -12.73 -7.07
N SER A 41 -2.89 -11.95 -8.07
CA SER A 41 -3.55 -11.91 -9.37
C SER A 41 -3.51 -13.25 -10.12
N GLU A 42 -2.46 -14.05 -9.91
CA GLU A 42 -2.38 -15.42 -10.42
C GLU A 42 -3.44 -16.36 -9.79
N LEU A 43 -3.83 -16.09 -8.54
CA LEU A 43 -4.81 -16.86 -7.79
C LEU A 43 -6.25 -16.38 -8.01
N ASP A 44 -6.43 -15.07 -8.22
CA ASP A 44 -7.72 -14.44 -8.48
C ASP A 44 -7.66 -13.51 -9.70
N PRO A 45 -8.03 -14.01 -10.89
CA PRO A 45 -8.07 -13.20 -12.11
C PRO A 45 -9.13 -12.10 -12.09
N ALA A 46 -10.04 -12.08 -11.10
CA ALA A 46 -11.03 -11.02 -10.93
C ALA A 46 -10.44 -9.78 -10.24
N LEU A 47 -9.23 -9.89 -9.69
CA LEU A 47 -8.50 -8.76 -9.17
C LEU A 47 -8.29 -7.75 -10.32
N THR A 48 -8.64 -6.48 -10.09
CA THR A 48 -8.45 -5.40 -11.05
C THR A 48 -7.06 -4.81 -10.91
N GLY A 49 -6.42 -4.39 -12.01
CA GLY A 49 -5.01 -3.96 -12.08
C GLY A 49 -4.54 -2.82 -11.17
N GLU A 50 -5.37 -2.35 -10.26
CA GLU A 50 -5.02 -1.46 -9.16
C GLU A 50 -5.77 -1.90 -7.89
N VAL A 51 -5.06 -1.90 -6.75
CA VAL A 51 -5.67 -2.03 -5.43
C VAL A 51 -5.38 -0.78 -4.60
N MET A 52 -6.35 -0.39 -3.78
CA MET A 52 -6.20 0.70 -2.83
C MET A 52 -5.77 0.13 -1.49
N ILE A 53 -4.67 0.65 -0.93
CA ILE A 53 -4.14 0.21 0.35
C ILE A 53 -4.18 1.38 1.33
N GLY A 54 -4.78 1.15 2.49
CA GLY A 54 -4.85 2.08 3.60
C GLY A 54 -3.80 1.79 4.68
N PHE A 55 -3.27 2.86 5.26
CA PHE A 55 -2.30 2.81 6.35
C PHE A 55 -2.69 3.83 7.43
N ASP A 56 -2.66 3.40 8.68
CA ASP A 56 -2.71 4.29 9.84
C ASP A 56 -1.30 4.39 10.44
N VAL A 57 -0.69 5.58 10.36
CA VAL A 57 0.65 5.86 10.86
C VAL A 57 0.56 6.83 12.03
N SER A 58 1.17 6.50 13.16
CA SER A 58 1.31 7.36 14.33
C SER A 58 2.78 7.75 14.55
N PRO A 59 3.09 8.64 15.51
CA PRO A 59 4.48 8.97 15.84
C PRO A 59 5.33 7.76 16.22
N GLU A 60 4.70 6.72 16.78
CA GLU A 60 5.33 5.46 17.15
C GLU A 60 5.54 4.51 15.96
N GLY A 61 4.94 4.79 14.81
CA GLY A 61 5.06 4.02 13.58
C GLY A 61 3.74 3.54 13.01
N LEU A 62 3.77 2.44 12.26
CA LEU A 62 2.60 1.86 11.64
C LEU A 62 1.72 1.21 12.70
N THR A 63 0.46 1.63 12.76
CA THR A 63 -0.52 1.09 13.70
C THR A 63 -1.45 0.07 13.03
N ASN A 64 -1.84 0.32 11.78
CA ASN A 64 -2.74 -0.54 11.03
C ASN A 64 -2.47 -0.44 9.52
N ALA A 65 -2.73 -1.52 8.79
CA ALA A 65 -2.63 -1.56 7.33
C ALA A 65 -3.72 -2.50 6.77
N TRP A 66 -4.39 -2.08 5.70
CA TRP A 66 -5.50 -2.84 5.10
C TRP A 66 -5.65 -2.56 3.60
N ILE A 67 -6.38 -3.44 2.92
CA ILE A 67 -6.77 -3.25 1.51
C ILE A 67 -8.18 -2.65 1.49
N GLU A 68 -8.34 -1.45 0.92
CA GLU A 68 -9.64 -0.82 0.71
C GLU A 68 -10.44 -1.63 -0.33
N GLU A 69 -11.74 -1.81 -0.06
CA GLU A 69 -12.74 -2.42 -0.96
C GLU A 69 -12.63 -3.94 -1.21
N HIS A 70 -11.70 -4.65 -0.55
CA HIS A 70 -11.64 -6.11 -0.61
C HIS A 70 -11.83 -6.74 0.78
N SER A 71 -13.00 -7.32 1.03
CA SER A 71 -13.30 -8.04 2.28
C SER A 71 -12.74 -9.46 2.32
N ASP A 72 -12.52 -10.07 1.16
CA ASP A 72 -12.13 -11.48 1.01
C ASP A 72 -10.72 -11.64 0.45
N VAL A 73 -9.76 -10.84 0.97
CA VAL A 73 -8.35 -11.01 0.63
C VAL A 73 -7.87 -12.37 1.15
N PRO A 74 -7.31 -13.25 0.29
CA PRO A 74 -6.82 -14.54 0.74
C PRO A 74 -5.68 -14.38 1.76
N ALA A 75 -5.55 -15.35 2.67
CA ALA A 75 -4.58 -15.27 3.78
C ALA A 75 -3.12 -15.13 3.32
N GLY A 76 -2.78 -15.68 2.14
CA GLY A 76 -1.44 -15.58 1.56
C GLY A 76 -1.05 -14.14 1.21
N PRO A 77 -1.77 -13.49 0.27
CA PRO A 77 -1.61 -12.07 -0.05
C PRO A 77 -1.64 -11.15 1.17
N LEU A 78 -2.57 -11.38 2.11
CA LEU A 78 -2.65 -10.58 3.33
C LEU A 78 -1.39 -10.73 4.22
N SER A 79 -0.85 -11.94 4.34
CA SER A 79 0.40 -12.19 5.07
C SER A 79 1.60 -11.54 4.38
N CYS A 80 1.67 -11.64 3.05
CA CYS A 80 2.74 -11.04 2.24
C CYS A 80 2.73 -9.51 2.40
N PHE A 81 1.54 -8.92 2.23
CA PHE A 81 1.31 -7.50 2.46
C PHE A 81 1.71 -7.06 3.87
N GLY A 82 1.26 -7.80 4.90
CA GLY A 82 1.65 -7.51 6.28
C GLY A 82 3.16 -7.51 6.47
N SER A 83 3.86 -8.53 5.97
CA SER A 83 5.32 -8.60 6.05
C SER A 83 6.00 -7.41 5.38
N ALA A 84 5.62 -7.06 4.15
CA ALA A 84 6.19 -5.93 3.42
C ALA A 84 6.07 -4.62 4.21
N VAL A 85 4.89 -4.36 4.78
CA VAL A 85 4.65 -3.08 5.45
C VAL A 85 5.27 -3.01 6.85
N TYR A 86 5.25 -4.10 7.62
CA TYR A 86 5.80 -4.13 8.99
C TYR A 86 7.34 -4.19 9.04
N GLU A 87 8.02 -4.47 7.93
CA GLU A 87 9.50 -4.46 7.85
C GLU A 87 10.09 -3.05 7.73
N VAL A 88 9.28 -2.07 7.32
CA VAL A 88 9.70 -0.67 7.24
C VAL A 88 9.51 0.05 8.57
N ASP A 89 10.49 0.89 8.92
CA ASP A 89 10.37 1.78 10.08
C ASP A 89 9.54 3.01 9.72
N TRP A 90 8.30 3.03 10.21
CA TRP A 90 7.37 4.13 10.03
C TRP A 90 7.43 5.16 11.16
N SER A 91 8.27 4.94 12.17
CA SER A 91 8.32 5.79 13.36
C SER A 91 8.91 7.18 13.05
N GLY A 92 8.39 8.20 13.72
CA GLY A 92 8.85 9.59 13.54
C GLY A 92 8.50 10.24 12.18
N ILE A 93 7.72 9.57 11.32
CA ILE A 93 7.27 10.13 10.04
C ILE A 93 6.25 11.26 10.22
N THR A 94 5.42 11.17 11.26
CA THR A 94 4.37 12.15 11.57
C THR A 94 4.37 12.50 13.06
N GLU A 95 3.98 13.73 13.39
CA GLU A 95 3.80 14.19 14.77
C GLU A 95 2.41 13.86 15.34
N GLU A 96 1.43 13.59 14.46
CA GLU A 96 0.06 13.22 14.82
C GLU A 96 -0.39 12.00 14.00
N PRO A 97 -1.29 11.14 14.52
CA PRO A 97 -1.82 10.02 13.75
C PRO A 97 -2.42 10.48 12.41
N VAL A 98 -2.01 9.82 11.33
CA VAL A 98 -2.47 10.09 9.98
C VAL A 98 -2.95 8.81 9.33
N MET A 99 -4.11 8.91 8.68
CA MET A 99 -4.64 7.88 7.80
C MET A 99 -4.32 8.27 6.36
N ILE A 100 -3.64 7.40 5.65
CA ILE A 100 -3.34 7.58 4.23
C ILE A 100 -3.83 6.41 3.40
N THR A 101 -4.18 6.70 2.15
CA THR A 101 -4.46 5.68 1.15
C THR A 101 -3.57 5.87 -0.07
N SER A 102 -3.02 4.77 -0.58
CA SER A 102 -2.21 4.74 -1.80
C SER A 102 -2.68 3.63 -2.72
N SER A 103 -2.72 3.93 -4.02
CA SER A 103 -3.01 2.95 -5.06
C SER A 103 -1.74 2.19 -5.44
N PHE A 104 -1.83 0.87 -5.52
CA PHE A 104 -0.78 0.00 -6.03
C PHE A 104 -1.28 -0.69 -7.30
N GLU A 105 -0.63 -0.37 -8.41
CA GLU A 105 -0.88 -1.02 -9.69
C GLU A 105 -0.03 -2.28 -9.75
N TYR A 106 -0.60 -3.40 -10.18
CA TYR A 106 0.18 -4.59 -10.49
C TYR A 106 0.00 -4.90 -11.97
N ARG A 107 1.09 -5.29 -12.61
CA ARG A 107 1.06 -5.76 -14.00
C ARG A 107 0.89 -7.26 -13.94
N VAL A 108 -0.28 -7.74 -14.36
CA VAL A 108 -0.38 -9.13 -14.80
C VAL A 108 0.60 -9.23 -15.97
N HIS A 109 1.65 -10.04 -15.83
CA HIS A 109 2.43 -10.46 -16.98
C HIS A 109 1.48 -11.31 -17.84
N ASP A 110 0.78 -10.66 -18.78
CA ASP A 110 0.18 -11.30 -19.95
C ASP A 110 1.35 -11.83 -20.81
N GLU A 111 2.01 -12.89 -20.35
CA GLU A 111 2.86 -13.72 -21.20
C GLU A 111 1.98 -14.85 -21.77
N ASP A 112 1.75 -14.74 -23.08
CA ASP A 112 1.31 -15.76 -24.04
C ASP A 112 -0.19 -16.10 -24.15
N GLN A 113 -0.93 -15.21 -24.81
CA GLN A 113 -1.92 -15.63 -25.82
C GLN A 113 -1.55 -15.09 -27.20
N GLU A 114 -0.40 -15.49 -27.74
CA GLU A 114 -0.25 -15.55 -29.20
C GLU A 114 -0.81 -16.90 -29.70
N ASN A 115 -1.92 -16.79 -30.42
CA ASN A 115 -2.57 -17.86 -31.14
C ASN A 115 -1.66 -18.36 -32.28
N GLU A 116 -1.43 -19.67 -32.34
CA GLU A 116 -1.25 -20.39 -33.62
C GLU A 116 -2.01 -21.73 -33.61
#